data_AF-A0A4Q3MXS8-F1
#
_entry.id   AF-A0A4Q3MXS8-F1
#
_cell.length_a   1.000
_cell.length_b   1.000
_cell.length_c   1.000
_cell.angle_alpha   90.00
_cell.angle_beta   90.00
_cell.angle_gamma   90.00
#
_symmetry.space_group_name_H-M   'P 1'
#
loop_
_entity.id
_entity.type
_entity.pdbx_description
1 polymer ?
#
loop_
_entity_poly.entity_id
_entity_poly.type
_entity_poly.pdbx_seq_one_letter_code
_entity_poly.pdbx_strand_id
1 'polypeptide(L)'
;FAAVQAMVQQAVDTWGRVDVLVSNAGILRDKSFAKMDLADFRLVLDVHLMGAVHCAKALWPVMTAQKYGRIVLTTSSSGLYGNFGQANYGAAKMALVGLMQTLAIEGLKHDIRVNCLAPTAATRMTEALFPPDMLERFVPEAVVPAMLVLAGEEAPNRTTLCAGAGGFEAAHVTLTQGAHIGVGPDAPEALQARLDAVRDRRGETVPASGSEQGANEMRLARGG
;
A
#
# COMPACT_ATOMS: atom_id res chain seq x y z
N PHE A 1 -6.33 18.69 9.39
CA PHE A 1 -4.86 18.75 9.52
C PHE A 1 -4.38 19.38 10.83
N ALA A 2 -4.78 20.61 11.20
CA ALA A 2 -4.31 21.27 12.43
C ALA A 2 -4.47 20.41 13.71
N ALA A 3 -5.59 19.71 13.87
CA ALA A 3 -5.78 18.78 14.99
C ALA A 3 -4.73 17.64 15.03
N VAL A 4 -4.30 17.14 13.87
CA VAL A 4 -3.25 16.10 13.78
C VAL A 4 -1.89 16.69 14.15
N GLN A 5 -1.60 17.93 13.73
CA GLN A 5 -0.37 18.62 14.14
C GLN A 5 -0.32 18.83 15.66
N ALA A 6 -1.44 19.25 16.25
CA ALA A 6 -1.54 19.41 17.70
C ALA A 6 -1.34 18.07 18.44
N MET A 7 -1.93 16.98 17.94
CA MET A 7 -1.73 15.63 18.48
C MET A 7 -0.26 15.18 18.40
N VAL A 8 0.41 15.41 17.27
CA VAL A 8 1.83 15.09 17.10
C VAL A 8 2.70 15.93 18.02
N GLN A 9 2.44 17.24 18.11
CA GLN A 9 3.16 18.14 19.00
C GLN A 9 3.00 17.70 20.46
N GLN A 10 1.79 17.36 20.89
CA GLN A 10 1.55 16.84 22.23
C GLN A 10 2.37 15.56 22.50
N ALA A 11 2.45 14.64 21.54
CA ALA A 11 3.25 13.43 21.69
C ALA A 11 4.75 13.74 21.83
N VAL A 12 5.28 14.66 21.00
CA VAL A 12 6.67 15.12 21.09
C VAL A 12 6.93 15.84 22.41
N ASP A 13 6.04 16.72 22.86
CA ASP A 13 6.20 17.44 24.13
C ASP A 13 6.18 16.49 25.33
N THR A 14 5.39 15.41 25.26
CA THR A 14 5.24 14.44 26.35
C THR A 14 6.40 13.45 26.41
N TRP A 15 6.85 12.95 25.25
CA TRP A 15 7.77 11.81 25.15
C TRP A 15 9.13 12.17 24.56
N GLY A 16 9.33 13.41 24.11
CA GLY A 16 10.54 13.92 23.48
C GLY A 16 10.74 13.51 22.02
N ARG A 17 10.04 12.46 21.56
CA ARG A 17 10.17 11.90 20.20
C ARG A 17 8.91 11.16 19.77
N VAL A 18 8.78 10.96 18.46
CA VAL A 18 7.85 9.99 17.87
C VAL A 18 8.59 9.18 16.81
N ASP A 19 8.61 7.87 17.00
CA ASP A 19 9.42 6.94 16.22
C ASP A 19 8.61 6.12 15.22
N VAL A 20 7.39 5.77 15.60
CA VAL A 20 6.54 4.85 14.85
C VAL A 20 5.19 5.50 14.59
N LEU A 21 4.76 5.47 13.32
CA LEU A 21 3.39 5.73 12.91
C LEU A 21 2.75 4.43 12.43
N VAL A 22 1.69 3.98 13.10
CA VAL A 22 0.81 2.92 12.59
C VAL A 22 -0.51 3.55 12.15
N SER A 23 -0.71 3.72 10.85
CA SER A 23 -1.92 4.33 10.28
C SER A 23 -3.00 3.27 10.05
N ASN A 24 -3.74 2.95 11.12
CA ASN A 24 -4.75 1.89 11.13
C ASN A 24 -6.22 2.37 11.04
N ALA A 25 -6.50 3.66 11.27
CA ALA A 25 -7.87 4.16 11.28
C ALA A 25 -8.63 3.85 9.98
N GLY A 26 -9.90 3.48 10.09
CA GLY A 26 -10.69 3.04 8.93
C GLY A 26 -12.18 2.87 9.19
N ILE A 27 -12.95 2.88 8.11
CA ILE A 27 -14.42 2.71 8.07
C ILE A 27 -14.83 1.94 6.80
N LEU A 28 -16.05 1.40 6.77
CA LEU A 28 -16.65 0.81 5.57
C LEU A 28 -17.89 1.58 5.10
N ARG A 29 -18.10 1.62 3.79
CA ARG A 29 -19.29 2.15 3.11
C ARG A 29 -19.53 1.32 1.84
N ASP A 30 -19.80 0.03 2.06
CA ASP A 30 -19.83 -0.96 1.00
C ASP A 30 -21.16 -0.89 0.25
N LYS A 31 -21.07 -0.70 -1.07
CA LYS A 31 -22.20 -0.66 -2.01
C LYS A 31 -21.69 -1.10 -3.38
N SER A 32 -22.52 -1.76 -4.19
CA SER A 32 -22.17 -1.94 -5.61
C SER A 32 -21.91 -0.57 -6.24
N PHE A 33 -20.96 -0.48 -7.17
CA PHE A 33 -20.50 0.82 -7.68
C PHE A 33 -21.64 1.69 -8.22
N ALA A 34 -22.60 1.09 -8.94
CA ALA A 34 -23.78 1.79 -9.46
C ALA A 34 -24.70 2.39 -8.37
N LYS A 35 -24.64 1.88 -7.14
CA LYS A 35 -25.43 2.36 -6.00
C LYS A 35 -24.60 3.20 -5.03
N MET A 36 -23.31 3.41 -5.31
CA MET A 36 -22.39 4.06 -4.38
C MET A 36 -22.52 5.58 -4.47
N ASP A 37 -22.85 6.20 -3.35
CA ASP A 37 -22.91 7.66 -3.26
C ASP A 37 -21.50 8.24 -3.26
N LEU A 38 -21.28 9.33 -4.01
CA LEU A 38 -19.98 9.99 -4.05
C LEU A 38 -19.55 10.54 -2.69
N ALA A 39 -20.50 10.88 -1.81
CA ALA A 39 -20.20 11.30 -0.45
C ALA A 39 -19.61 10.15 0.39
N ASP A 40 -20.14 8.94 0.25
CA ASP A 40 -19.61 7.73 0.89
C ASP A 40 -18.22 7.40 0.33
N PHE A 41 -18.04 7.54 -0.99
CA PHE A 41 -16.74 7.36 -1.63
C PHE A 41 -15.69 8.32 -1.06
N ARG A 42 -16.01 9.61 -1.03
CA ARG A 42 -15.12 10.65 -0.51
C ARG A 42 -14.80 10.45 0.96
N LEU A 43 -15.81 10.13 1.78
CA LEU A 43 -15.62 9.89 3.22
C LEU A 43 -14.63 8.75 3.48
N VAL A 44 -14.71 7.65 2.70
CA VAL A 44 -13.75 6.55 2.79
C VAL A 44 -12.34 7.01 2.44
N LEU A 45 -12.16 7.78 1.37
CA LEU A 45 -10.84 8.34 1.01
C LEU A 45 -10.32 9.30 2.07
N ASP A 46 -11.18 10.15 2.62
CA ASP A 46 -10.83 11.16 3.63
C ASP A 46 -10.34 10.49 4.92
N VAL A 47 -11.00 9.41 5.38
CA VAL A 47 -10.58 8.68 6.58
C VAL A 47 -9.31 7.86 6.32
N HIS A 48 -9.28 7.07 5.25
CA HIS A 48 -8.19 6.12 5.03
C HIS A 48 -6.93 6.77 4.44
N LEU A 49 -7.07 7.39 3.27
CA LEU A 49 -5.93 7.95 2.56
C LEU A 49 -5.53 9.28 3.19
N MET A 50 -6.45 10.24 3.30
CA MET A 50 -6.10 11.55 3.83
C MET A 50 -5.75 11.49 5.32
N GLY A 51 -6.36 10.61 6.10
CA GLY A 51 -5.94 10.32 7.48
C GLY A 51 -4.46 9.94 7.56
N ALA A 52 -4.03 8.96 6.75
CA ALA A 52 -2.63 8.55 6.66
C ALA A 52 -1.71 9.69 6.20
N VAL A 53 -2.10 10.43 5.14
CA VAL A 53 -1.34 11.56 4.60
C VAL A 53 -1.13 12.64 5.66
N HIS A 54 -2.18 13.02 6.39
CA HIS A 54 -2.09 14.04 7.44
C HIS A 54 -1.13 13.61 8.56
N CYS A 55 -1.23 12.37 9.03
CA CYS A 55 -0.36 11.85 10.09
C CYS A 55 1.11 11.77 9.63
N ALA A 56 1.36 11.17 8.47
CA ALA A 56 2.70 11.06 7.90
C ALA A 56 3.31 12.44 7.65
N LYS A 57 2.54 13.39 7.09
CA LYS A 57 3.00 14.75 6.81
C LYS A 57 3.37 15.52 8.08
N ALA A 58 2.59 15.37 9.16
CA ALA A 58 2.86 16.01 10.43
C ALA A 58 4.11 15.44 11.13
N LEU A 59 4.34 14.12 11.02
CA LEU A 59 5.50 13.45 11.60
C LEU A 59 6.78 13.55 10.76
N TRP A 60 6.67 13.79 9.46
CA TRP A 60 7.81 13.83 8.53
C TRP A 60 8.97 14.73 8.99
N PRO A 61 8.76 16.00 9.40
CA PRO A 61 9.86 16.85 9.88
C PRO A 61 10.50 16.33 11.17
N VAL A 62 9.69 15.74 12.08
CA VAL A 62 10.18 15.13 13.33
C VAL A 62 11.10 13.96 13.01
N MET A 63 10.63 13.00 12.20
CA MET A 63 11.41 11.84 11.78
C MET A 63 12.67 12.22 10.99
N THR A 64 12.58 13.25 10.13
CA THR A 64 13.71 13.75 9.33
C THR A 64 14.80 14.37 10.21
N ALA A 65 14.43 15.11 11.26
CA ALA A 65 15.36 15.70 12.20
C ALA A 65 16.06 14.62 13.06
N GLN A 66 15.30 13.60 13.48
CA GLN A 66 15.79 12.47 14.29
C GLN A 66 16.65 11.49 13.51
N LYS A 67 16.59 11.50 12.16
CA LYS A 67 17.20 10.46 11.30
C LYS A 67 16.69 9.05 11.63
N TYR A 68 15.41 8.97 11.98
CA TYR A 68 14.74 7.71 12.27
C TYR A 68 13.22 7.86 12.12
N GLY A 69 12.58 6.88 11.50
CA GLY A 69 11.13 6.74 11.48
C GLY A 69 10.66 5.39 10.93
N ARG A 70 9.58 4.85 11.47
CA ARG A 70 8.92 3.64 10.96
C ARG A 70 7.46 3.95 10.71
N ILE A 71 7.01 3.84 9.46
CA ILE A 71 5.63 4.12 9.08
C ILE A 71 5.01 2.84 8.54
N VAL A 72 3.95 2.36 9.19
CA VAL A 72 3.14 1.23 8.76
C VAL A 72 1.78 1.76 8.32
N LEU A 73 1.46 1.56 7.04
CA LEU A 73 0.18 1.94 6.45
C LEU A 73 -0.71 0.69 6.31
N THR A 74 -1.95 0.73 6.78
CA THR A 74 -2.85 -0.42 6.66
C THR A 74 -3.56 -0.44 5.30
N THR A 75 -3.09 -1.28 4.37
CA THR A 75 -3.79 -1.63 3.12
C THR A 75 -4.77 -2.80 3.37
N SER A 76 -5.18 -3.55 2.34
CA SER A 76 -6.02 -4.74 2.44
C SER A 76 -5.97 -5.58 1.17
N SER A 77 -6.43 -6.84 1.25
CA SER A 77 -6.69 -7.67 0.07
C SER A 77 -7.65 -7.01 -0.93
N SER A 78 -8.70 -6.32 -0.45
CA SER A 78 -9.61 -5.54 -1.31
C SER A 78 -8.91 -4.42 -2.07
N GLY A 79 -7.85 -3.83 -1.50
CA GLY A 79 -7.01 -2.84 -2.19
C GLY A 79 -6.07 -3.48 -3.21
N LEU A 80 -5.43 -4.60 -2.84
CA LEU A 80 -4.44 -5.28 -3.67
C LEU A 80 -5.06 -6.04 -4.85
N TYR A 81 -6.22 -6.64 -4.64
CA TYR A 81 -6.81 -7.63 -5.56
C TYR A 81 -8.26 -7.29 -5.97
N GLY A 82 -8.85 -6.26 -5.35
CA GLY A 82 -10.26 -5.91 -5.56
C GLY A 82 -11.22 -6.74 -4.70
N ASN A 83 -12.40 -6.18 -4.44
CA ASN A 83 -13.52 -6.90 -3.83
C ASN A 83 -14.84 -6.29 -4.28
N PHE A 84 -15.86 -7.12 -4.54
CA PHE A 84 -17.15 -6.63 -5.02
C PHE A 84 -17.80 -5.72 -3.98
N GLY A 85 -18.34 -4.58 -4.43
CA GLY A 85 -19.01 -3.61 -3.55
C GLY A 85 -18.06 -2.70 -2.76
N GLN A 86 -16.75 -2.79 -2.99
CA GLN A 86 -15.74 -2.04 -2.24
C GLN A 86 -14.88 -1.13 -3.14
N ALA A 87 -15.47 -0.51 -4.17
CA ALA A 87 -14.71 0.35 -5.10
C ALA A 87 -14.03 1.54 -4.39
N ASN A 88 -14.71 2.20 -3.45
CA ASN A 88 -14.16 3.26 -2.61
C ASN A 88 -13.05 2.75 -1.68
N TYR A 89 -13.29 1.65 -0.97
CA TYR A 89 -12.37 1.09 0.01
C TYR A 89 -11.12 0.50 -0.67
N GLY A 90 -11.30 -0.27 -1.75
CA GLY A 90 -10.22 -0.78 -2.59
C GLY A 90 -9.35 0.34 -3.15
N ALA A 91 -9.97 1.40 -3.70
CA ALA A 91 -9.23 2.58 -4.17
C ALA A 91 -8.42 3.25 -3.05
N ALA A 92 -9.03 3.50 -1.89
CA ALA A 92 -8.34 4.11 -0.76
C ALA A 92 -7.17 3.25 -0.25
N LYS A 93 -7.36 1.93 -0.18
CA LYS A 93 -6.34 1.00 0.30
C LYS A 93 -5.19 0.81 -0.69
N MET A 94 -5.47 0.75 -1.99
CA MET A 94 -4.41 0.72 -3.00
C MET A 94 -3.64 2.04 -3.07
N ALA A 95 -4.30 3.18 -2.82
CA ALA A 95 -3.63 4.47 -2.74
C ALA A 95 -2.59 4.53 -1.62
N LEU A 96 -2.78 3.79 -0.52
CA LEU A 96 -1.77 3.67 0.54
C LEU A 96 -0.52 2.92 0.09
N VAL A 97 -0.67 1.91 -0.78
CA VAL A 97 0.48 1.23 -1.42
C VAL A 97 1.21 2.24 -2.30
N GLY A 98 0.50 3.01 -3.12
CA GLY A 98 1.10 4.09 -3.92
C GLY A 98 1.83 5.14 -3.07
N LEU A 99 1.24 5.56 -1.95
CA LEU A 99 1.86 6.49 -0.99
C LEU A 99 3.15 5.89 -0.40
N MET A 100 3.12 4.62 0.00
CA MET A 100 4.31 3.89 0.48
C MET A 100 5.43 3.88 -0.57
N GLN A 101 5.12 3.59 -1.84
CA GLN A 101 6.14 3.52 -2.90
C GLN A 101 6.99 4.79 -2.96
N THR A 102 6.35 5.95 -2.88
CA THR A 102 7.03 7.25 -2.95
C THR A 102 7.71 7.61 -1.64
N LEU A 103 7.01 7.52 -0.50
CA LEU A 103 7.59 7.92 0.79
C LEU A 103 8.77 7.04 1.21
N ALA A 104 8.76 5.76 0.85
CA ALA A 104 9.89 4.86 1.11
C ALA A 104 11.17 5.31 0.38
N ILE A 105 11.05 5.94 -0.79
CA ILE A 105 12.19 6.49 -1.55
C ILE A 105 12.64 7.81 -0.93
N GLU A 106 11.70 8.73 -0.64
CA GLU A 106 12.02 10.04 -0.06
C GLU A 106 12.64 9.94 1.34
N GLY A 107 12.18 8.97 2.13
CA GLY A 107 12.58 8.76 3.52
C GLY A 107 13.91 8.03 3.70
N LEU A 108 14.39 7.32 2.68
CA LEU A 108 15.53 6.40 2.79
C LEU A 108 16.79 7.07 3.35
N LYS A 109 17.11 8.28 2.88
CA LYS A 109 18.29 9.06 3.31
C LYS A 109 18.24 9.54 4.77
N HIS A 110 17.11 9.33 5.45
CA HIS A 110 16.87 9.73 6.83
C HIS A 110 16.52 8.55 7.73
N ASP A 111 16.76 7.30 7.27
CA ASP A 111 16.30 6.07 7.91
C ASP A 111 14.80 6.12 8.30
N ILE A 112 13.99 6.69 7.40
CA ILE A 112 12.54 6.62 7.48
C ILE A 112 12.10 5.49 6.56
N ARG A 113 11.60 4.40 7.15
CA ARG A 113 11.11 3.23 6.41
C ARG A 113 9.60 3.23 6.39
N VAL A 114 9.02 3.00 5.22
CA VAL A 114 7.57 3.02 5.01
C VAL A 114 7.16 1.68 4.41
N ASN A 115 6.21 1.02 5.07
CA ASN A 115 5.70 -0.29 4.70
C ASN A 115 4.17 -0.32 4.74
N CYS A 116 3.58 -1.29 4.05
CA CYS A 116 2.17 -1.58 4.08
C CYS A 116 1.89 -2.92 4.78
N LEU A 117 0.83 -2.95 5.57
CA LEU A 117 0.27 -4.17 6.16
C LEU A 117 -1.10 -4.44 5.52
N ALA A 118 -1.31 -5.64 4.99
CA ALA A 118 -2.59 -6.13 4.48
C ALA A 118 -3.14 -7.19 5.45
N PRO A 119 -3.88 -6.80 6.50
CA PRO A 119 -4.33 -7.74 7.51
C PRO A 119 -5.58 -8.51 7.06
N THR A 120 -5.65 -9.77 7.47
CA THR A 120 -6.87 -10.58 7.50
C THR A 120 -7.16 -10.96 8.94
N ALA A 121 -8.11 -10.28 9.55
CA ALA A 121 -8.58 -10.53 10.90
C ALA A 121 -10.11 -10.42 10.95
N ALA A 122 -10.72 -11.30 11.72
CA ALA A 122 -12.07 -11.19 12.21
C ALA A 122 -12.11 -10.03 13.21
N THR A 123 -12.94 -9.04 12.89
CA THR A 123 -13.23 -7.89 13.74
C THR A 123 -14.72 -7.62 13.60
N ARG A 124 -15.27 -6.71 14.42
CA ARG A 124 -16.65 -6.20 14.22
C ARG A 124 -16.94 -5.76 12.77
N MET A 125 -15.92 -5.41 12.00
CA MET A 125 -16.02 -5.00 10.60
C MET A 125 -16.11 -6.17 9.60
N THR A 126 -15.66 -7.37 9.98
CA THR A 126 -15.41 -8.51 9.06
C THR A 126 -15.98 -9.85 9.55
N GLU A 127 -16.49 -9.94 10.78
CA GLU A 127 -17.05 -11.16 11.39
C GLU A 127 -18.13 -11.83 10.52
N ALA A 128 -19.00 -11.05 9.89
CA ALA A 128 -20.07 -11.58 9.04
C ALA A 128 -19.58 -12.19 7.70
N LEU A 129 -18.28 -12.10 7.40
CA LEU A 129 -17.69 -12.56 6.13
C LEU A 129 -17.07 -13.96 6.24
N PHE A 130 -16.87 -14.50 7.45
CA PHE A 130 -16.14 -15.75 7.66
C PHE A 130 -17.02 -16.85 8.28
N PRO A 131 -16.88 -18.11 7.83
CA PRO A 131 -17.37 -19.28 8.54
C PRO A 131 -16.72 -19.43 9.92
N PRO A 132 -17.36 -20.15 10.87
CA PRO A 132 -16.89 -20.26 12.25
C PRO A 132 -15.45 -20.75 12.41
N ASP A 133 -15.03 -21.75 11.62
CA ASP A 133 -13.67 -22.32 11.68
C ASP A 133 -12.58 -21.33 11.22
N MET A 134 -12.94 -20.37 10.36
CA MET A 134 -12.05 -19.29 9.95
C MET A 134 -11.99 -18.16 11.00
N LEU A 135 -13.11 -17.87 11.68
CA LEU A 135 -13.16 -16.85 12.75
C LEU A 135 -12.20 -17.19 13.90
N GLU A 136 -12.09 -18.47 14.27
CA GLU A 136 -11.17 -18.94 15.32
C GLU A 136 -9.69 -18.74 14.96
N ARG A 137 -9.37 -18.63 13.67
CA ARG A 137 -7.99 -18.49 13.18
C ARG A 137 -7.63 -17.06 12.83
N PHE A 138 -8.59 -16.28 12.31
CA PHE A 138 -8.38 -14.87 11.98
C PHE A 138 -8.47 -13.95 13.20
N VAL A 139 -7.79 -14.31 14.28
CA VAL A 139 -7.71 -13.46 15.47
C VAL A 139 -6.78 -12.26 15.22
N PRO A 140 -7.03 -11.08 15.79
CA PRO A 140 -6.15 -9.91 15.64
C PRO A 140 -4.67 -10.19 15.99
N GLU A 141 -4.42 -11.07 16.95
CA GLU A 141 -3.10 -11.50 17.40
C GLU A 141 -2.30 -12.16 16.27
N ALA A 142 -2.97 -12.80 15.30
CA ALA A 142 -2.32 -13.43 14.14
C ALA A 142 -1.68 -12.41 13.18
N VAL A 143 -2.01 -11.12 13.32
CA VAL A 143 -1.47 -10.01 12.51
C VAL A 143 -0.33 -9.29 13.23
N VAL A 144 -0.27 -9.36 14.56
CA VAL A 144 0.68 -8.62 15.40
C VAL A 144 2.15 -8.87 15.01
N PRO A 145 2.61 -10.10 14.71
CA PRO A 145 4.00 -10.33 14.30
C PRO A 145 4.40 -9.53 13.06
N ALA A 146 3.52 -9.48 12.05
CA ALA A 146 3.76 -8.69 10.84
C ALA A 146 3.85 -7.20 11.15
N MET A 147 2.93 -6.67 11.96
CA MET A 147 2.98 -5.27 12.38
C MET A 147 4.28 -4.92 13.12
N LEU A 148 4.72 -5.77 14.06
CA LEU A 148 5.95 -5.55 14.82
C LEU A 148 7.19 -5.58 13.93
N VAL A 149 7.26 -6.51 12.97
CA VAL A 149 8.36 -6.55 11.98
C VAL A 149 8.38 -5.29 11.12
N LEU A 150 7.22 -4.82 10.64
CA LEU A 150 7.14 -3.63 9.79
C LEU A 150 7.39 -2.31 10.54
N ALA A 151 7.23 -2.30 11.87
CA ALA A 151 7.43 -1.15 12.75
C ALA A 151 8.77 -1.18 13.51
N GLY A 152 9.50 -2.29 13.46
CA GLY A 152 10.74 -2.50 14.22
C GLY A 152 11.92 -1.69 13.69
N GLU A 153 12.99 -1.62 14.48
CA GLU A 153 14.25 -0.98 14.09
C GLU A 153 14.81 -1.59 12.80
N GLU A 154 14.77 -2.91 12.66
CA GLU A 154 15.20 -3.63 11.46
C GLU A 154 14.07 -3.82 10.42
N ALA A 155 13.00 -3.02 10.48
CA ALA A 155 11.92 -3.14 9.51
C ALA A 155 12.44 -3.09 8.08
N PRO A 156 11.86 -3.86 7.14
CA PRO A 156 12.18 -3.66 5.74
C PRO A 156 11.77 -2.25 5.30
N ASN A 157 12.06 -1.89 4.06
CA ASN A 157 11.53 -0.67 3.45
C ASN A 157 10.76 -1.03 2.18
N ARG A 158 9.65 -0.35 1.94
CA ARG A 158 8.81 -0.54 0.75
C ARG A 158 8.27 -1.97 0.61
N THR A 159 7.90 -2.59 1.73
CA THR A 159 7.31 -3.93 1.76
C THR A 159 5.81 -3.85 2.02
N THR A 160 5.02 -4.57 1.22
CA THR A 160 3.62 -4.87 1.56
C THR A 160 3.53 -6.29 2.09
N LEU A 161 3.26 -6.45 3.39
CA LEU A 161 3.13 -7.76 4.03
C LEU A 161 1.65 -8.09 4.27
N CYS A 162 1.20 -9.22 3.76
CA CYS A 162 -0.08 -9.83 4.08
C CYS A 162 0.05 -10.68 5.33
N ALA A 163 -0.96 -10.67 6.20
CA ALA A 163 -0.93 -11.44 7.44
C ALA A 163 -2.32 -11.85 7.90
N GLY A 164 -2.49 -13.11 8.32
CA GLY A 164 -3.72 -13.62 8.90
C GLY A 164 -3.64 -15.11 9.18
N ALA A 165 -4.31 -15.60 10.23
CA ALA A 165 -4.31 -17.01 10.61
C ALA A 165 -2.91 -17.65 10.81
N GLY A 166 -1.89 -16.83 11.10
CA GLY A 166 -0.49 -17.26 11.23
C GLY A 166 0.26 -17.41 9.90
N GLY A 167 -0.40 -17.14 8.76
CA GLY A 167 0.22 -17.01 7.45
C GLY A 167 0.76 -15.61 7.20
N PHE A 168 1.82 -15.52 6.40
CA PHE A 168 2.48 -14.27 6.01
C PHE A 168 2.93 -14.35 4.55
N GLU A 169 2.60 -13.34 3.76
CA GLU A 169 2.98 -13.24 2.34
C GLU A 169 3.50 -11.83 2.02
N ALA A 170 4.36 -11.71 1.00
CA ALA A 170 4.75 -10.42 0.46
C ALA A 170 4.00 -10.14 -0.85
N ALA A 171 3.34 -8.99 -0.93
CA ALA A 171 2.72 -8.50 -2.16
C ALA A 171 3.63 -7.48 -2.85
N HIS A 172 3.68 -7.55 -4.18
CA HIS A 172 4.56 -6.70 -5.00
C HIS A 172 3.78 -6.04 -6.14
N VAL A 173 4.20 -4.82 -6.50
CA VAL A 173 3.85 -4.19 -7.79
C VAL A 173 4.97 -4.53 -8.76
N THR A 174 4.69 -5.41 -9.72
CA THR A 174 5.68 -5.98 -10.64
C THR A 174 5.55 -5.42 -12.06
N LEU A 175 6.60 -5.60 -12.86
CA LEU A 175 6.69 -5.23 -14.27
C LEU A 175 7.15 -6.43 -15.09
N THR A 176 6.41 -6.78 -16.14
CA THR A 176 6.77 -7.83 -17.09
C THR A 176 7.99 -7.44 -17.94
N GLN A 177 8.61 -8.40 -18.61
CA GLN A 177 9.71 -8.12 -19.53
C GLN A 177 9.28 -7.26 -20.73
N GLY A 178 8.01 -7.38 -21.14
CA GLY A 178 7.41 -6.60 -22.23
C GLY A 178 7.88 -7.01 -23.62
N ALA A 179 7.51 -6.23 -24.62
CA ALA A 179 7.92 -6.43 -26.01
C ALA A 179 8.08 -5.09 -26.73
N HIS A 180 9.09 -4.98 -27.60
CA HIS A 180 9.18 -3.85 -28.53
C HIS A 180 8.20 -4.05 -29.69
N ILE A 181 7.26 -3.11 -29.86
CA ILE A 181 6.26 -3.10 -30.93
C ILE A 181 6.58 -2.05 -32.01
N GLY A 182 7.12 -0.91 -31.62
CA GLY A 182 7.33 0.25 -32.51
C GLY A 182 6.15 1.21 -32.52
N VAL A 183 6.22 2.23 -33.38
CA VAL A 183 5.24 3.34 -33.48
C VAL A 183 4.67 3.51 -34.90
N GLY A 184 4.76 2.45 -35.72
CA GLY A 184 4.22 2.44 -37.08
C GLY A 184 2.69 2.50 -37.13
N PRO A 185 2.10 2.71 -38.31
CA PRO A 185 0.65 2.78 -38.49
C PRO A 185 -0.07 1.46 -38.11
N ASP A 186 0.64 0.33 -38.10
CA ASP A 186 0.18 -1.01 -37.74
C ASP A 186 0.51 -1.42 -36.28
N ALA A 187 1.07 -0.50 -35.48
CA ALA A 187 1.48 -0.79 -34.11
C ALA A 187 0.33 -1.31 -33.21
N PRO A 188 -0.92 -0.80 -33.28
CA PRO A 188 -2.03 -1.34 -32.50
C PRO A 188 -2.31 -2.82 -32.81
N GLU A 189 -2.36 -3.19 -34.09
CA GLU A 189 -2.59 -4.56 -34.54
C GLU A 189 -1.43 -5.48 -34.15
N ALA A 190 -0.19 -4.99 -34.30
CA ALA A 190 1.00 -5.72 -33.89
C ALA A 190 1.06 -5.93 -32.36
N LEU A 191 0.67 -4.93 -31.56
CA LEU A 191 0.54 -5.06 -30.11
C LEU A 191 -0.53 -6.09 -29.76
N GLN A 192 -1.70 -6.03 -30.41
CA GLN A 192 -2.79 -6.97 -30.18
C GLN A 192 -2.37 -8.42 -30.50
N ALA A 193 -1.64 -8.62 -31.60
CA ALA A 193 -1.13 -9.93 -32.00
C ALA A 193 -0.06 -10.48 -31.04
N ARG A 194 0.64 -9.61 -30.29
CA ARG A 194 1.72 -9.99 -29.36
C ARG A 194 1.37 -9.73 -27.89
N LEU A 195 0.10 -9.49 -27.58
CA LEU A 195 -0.35 -9.09 -26.25
C LEU A 195 0.02 -10.12 -25.17
N ASP A 196 -0.05 -11.42 -25.51
CA ASP A 196 0.32 -12.49 -24.57
C ASP A 196 1.82 -12.47 -24.22
N ALA A 197 2.69 -12.07 -25.15
CA ALA A 197 4.11 -11.89 -24.86
C ALA A 197 4.36 -10.69 -23.94
N VAL A 198 3.59 -9.61 -24.09
CA VAL A 198 3.66 -8.43 -23.20
C VAL A 198 3.19 -8.78 -21.78
N ARG A 199 2.14 -9.61 -21.67
CA ARG A 199 1.52 -10.04 -20.41
C ARG A 199 2.26 -11.21 -19.73
N ASP A 200 3.28 -11.77 -20.36
CA ASP A 200 4.05 -12.87 -19.79
C ASP A 200 4.77 -12.44 -18.51
N ARG A 201 4.42 -13.10 -17.41
CA ARG A 201 4.95 -12.83 -16.07
C ARG A 201 6.29 -13.52 -15.79
N ARG A 202 6.76 -14.39 -16.69
CA ARG A 202 8.07 -15.04 -16.54
C ARG A 202 9.18 -14.00 -16.46
N GLY A 203 9.91 -14.02 -15.36
CA GLY A 203 10.99 -13.07 -15.12
C GLY A 203 10.52 -11.65 -14.83
N GLU A 204 9.27 -11.41 -14.45
CA GLU A 204 8.85 -10.09 -13.99
C GLU A 204 9.73 -9.57 -12.86
N THR A 205 9.93 -8.26 -12.81
CA THR A 205 10.77 -7.59 -11.81
C THR A 205 9.91 -6.72 -10.91
N VAL A 206 10.47 -6.31 -9.77
CA VAL A 206 9.89 -5.26 -8.93
C VAL A 206 10.73 -4.00 -9.16
N PRO A 207 10.25 -3.02 -9.94
CA PRO A 207 11.02 -1.83 -10.22
C PRO A 207 11.39 -1.05 -8.95
N ALA A 208 12.64 -0.61 -8.82
CA ALA A 208 13.06 0.18 -7.66
C ALA A 208 12.60 1.64 -7.72
N SER A 209 12.15 2.13 -8.87
CA SER A 209 11.53 3.44 -9.03
C SER A 209 10.81 3.52 -10.38
N GLY A 210 10.03 4.58 -10.59
CA GLY A 210 9.34 4.81 -11.87
C GLY A 210 10.28 4.92 -13.08
N SER A 211 11.54 5.34 -12.90
CA SER A 211 12.48 5.48 -14.02
C SER A 211 12.94 4.13 -14.60
N GLU A 212 12.87 3.04 -13.83
CA GLU A 212 13.24 1.71 -14.32
C GLU A 212 12.29 1.19 -15.40
N GLN A 213 11.03 1.62 -15.39
CA GLN A 213 10.12 1.33 -16.49
C GLN A 213 10.65 1.92 -17.80
N GLY A 214 11.01 3.21 -17.81
CA GLY A 214 11.58 3.88 -18.99
C GLY A 214 12.91 3.26 -19.42
N ALA A 215 13.74 2.82 -18.47
CA ALA A 215 14.98 2.09 -18.79
C ALA A 215 14.69 0.75 -19.48
N ASN A 216 13.68 0.00 -19.03
CA ASN A 216 13.26 -1.24 -19.68
C ASN A 216 12.72 -1.00 -21.09
N GLU A 217 11.89 0.03 -21.28
CA GLU A 217 11.37 0.44 -22.59
C GLU A 217 12.52 0.80 -23.56
N MET A 218 13.52 1.54 -23.10
CA MET A 218 14.70 1.88 -23.90
C MET A 218 15.57 0.66 -24.24
N ARG A 219 15.68 -0.32 -23.33
CA ARG A 219 16.35 -1.59 -23.59
C ARG A 219 15.64 -2.36 -24.71
N LEU A 220 14.31 -2.47 -24.62
CA LEU A 220 13.48 -3.11 -25.65
C LEU A 220 13.65 -2.42 -27.01
N ALA A 221 13.63 -1.09 -27.04
CA ALA A 221 13.80 -0.32 -28.28
C ALA A 221 15.17 -0.49 -28.94
N ARG A 222 16.21 -0.83 -28.17
CA ARG A 222 17.59 -1.03 -28.66
C ARG A 222 17.90 -2.47 -29.11
N GLY A 223 16.93 -3.37 -29.04
CA GLY A 223 17.08 -4.75 -29.55
C GLY A 223 17.30 -5.83 -28.49
N GLY A 224 17.26 -5.49 -27.20
CA GLY A 224 17.39 -6.46 -26.10
C GLY A 224 18.82 -6.83 -25.77
#